data_AF-A0AA87ZNM9-F1
#
_entry.id   AF-A0AA87ZNM9-F1
#
_cell.length_a   1.000
_cell.length_b   1.000
_cell.length_c   1.000
_cell.angle_alpha   90.00
_cell.angle_beta   90.00
_cell.angle_gamma   90.00
#
_symmetry.space_group_name_H-M   'P 1'
#
loop_
_entity.id
_entity.type
_entity.pdbx_description
1 polymer ?
#
loop_
_entity_poly.entity_id
_entity_poly.type
_entity_poly.pdbx_seq_one_letter_code
_entity_poly.pdbx_strand_id
1 'polypeptide(L)'
;MALATPSGPPTGNPIAVVGPQFCAPYPVDLIMAKKLMTIAEGSFAVTDVNGNVMFKIKGSVFSLHDSRLLLDASGNPIVSLRQKAILTAHRRWEVYRGDSSNSKDLLFSAKKSSMLQFKTALDVFLAANTKEDVPDFKVKGSWFERSCTIYLGNSSTIIAQMHKKHSVQSLVLGKDTFAVTVYPHVDYAFIVALVVILYEINEDRKDED
;
A
#
# COMPACT_ATOMS: atom_id res chain seq x y z
N MET A 1 -30.03 8.26 22.33
CA MET A 1 -28.79 7.69 21.73
C MET A 1 -28.05 8.81 21.04
N ALA A 2 -26.96 9.30 21.64
CA ALA A 2 -26.14 10.36 21.04
C ALA A 2 -25.15 9.72 20.06
N LEU A 3 -25.13 10.22 18.83
CA LEU A 3 -24.16 9.84 17.81
C LEU A 3 -22.78 10.37 18.24
N ALA A 4 -21.82 9.46 18.41
CA ALA A 4 -20.43 9.82 18.65
C ALA A 4 -19.87 10.53 17.41
N THR A 5 -19.54 11.80 17.54
CA THR A 5 -18.76 12.57 16.56
C THR A 5 -17.32 12.05 16.55
N PRO A 6 -16.67 11.88 15.38
CA PRO A 6 -15.28 11.49 15.33
C PRO A 6 -14.42 12.59 15.96
N SER A 7 -13.59 12.20 16.92
CA SER A 7 -12.57 13.05 17.54
C SER A 7 -11.63 13.61 16.47
N GLY A 8 -11.30 14.90 16.58
CA GLY A 8 -10.38 15.60 15.68
C GLY A 8 -8.99 14.92 15.56
N PRO A 9 -8.18 15.31 14.56
CA PRO A 9 -6.94 14.61 14.24
C PRO A 9 -5.96 14.65 15.42
N PRO A 10 -5.21 13.56 15.66
CA PRO A 10 -4.19 13.57 16.68
C PRO A 10 -3.12 14.60 16.33
N THR A 11 -2.84 15.54 17.24
CA THR A 11 -1.68 16.43 17.23
C THR A 11 -0.42 15.63 17.53
N GLY A 12 -0.10 14.67 16.67
CA GLY A 12 1.07 13.80 16.76
C GLY A 12 2.10 14.15 15.68
N ASN A 13 3.36 13.76 15.92
CA ASN A 13 4.38 13.80 14.89
C ASN A 13 3.90 13.02 13.64
N PRO A 14 4.20 13.49 12.42
CA PRO A 14 3.78 12.81 11.21
C PRO A 14 4.36 11.39 11.15
N ILE A 15 3.53 10.43 10.72
CA ILE A 15 3.92 9.05 10.46
C ILE A 15 4.57 9.02 9.07
N ALA A 16 5.81 9.50 9.00
CA ALA A 16 6.60 9.62 7.77
C ALA A 16 7.53 8.41 7.61
N VAL A 17 7.26 7.55 6.62
CA VAL A 17 8.07 6.34 6.35
C VAL A 17 8.94 6.53 5.10
N VAL A 18 8.34 6.99 4.01
CA VAL A 18 9.03 7.33 2.78
C VAL A 18 9.58 8.75 2.88
N GLY A 19 8.76 9.71 3.30
CA GLY A 19 9.22 11.08 3.53
C GLY A 19 8.11 12.04 3.98
N PRO A 20 8.47 13.10 4.74
CA PRO A 20 7.50 14.04 5.30
C PRO A 20 6.73 14.84 4.24
N GLN A 21 7.27 14.99 3.03
CA GLN A 21 6.58 15.63 1.91
C GLN A 21 5.32 14.88 1.45
N PHE A 22 5.20 13.59 1.83
CA PHE A 22 4.02 12.78 1.55
C PHE A 22 3.03 12.76 2.73
N CYS A 23 3.14 13.69 3.68
CA CYS A 23 2.23 13.80 4.81
C CYS A 23 1.38 15.06 4.70
N ALA A 24 0.09 14.92 4.36
CA ALA A 24 -0.84 16.05 4.30
C ALA A 24 -1.51 16.29 5.67
N PRO A 25 -1.85 17.54 6.04
CA PRO A 25 -2.56 17.84 7.29
C PRO A 25 -4.07 17.51 7.23
N TYR A 26 -4.54 16.95 6.12
CA TYR A 26 -5.92 16.55 5.85
C TYR A 26 -5.97 15.15 5.25
N PRO A 27 -7.13 14.47 5.28
CA PRO A 27 -7.25 13.16 4.66
C PRO A 27 -7.01 13.22 3.14
N VAL A 28 -6.31 12.24 2.60
CA VAL A 28 -6.05 12.13 1.16
C VAL A 28 -6.77 10.90 0.62
N ASP A 29 -7.72 11.12 -0.29
CA ASP A 29 -8.44 10.03 -0.97
C ASP A 29 -7.76 9.68 -2.29
N LEU A 30 -7.27 8.44 -2.37
CA LEU A 30 -6.57 7.89 -3.52
C LEU A 30 -7.46 6.91 -4.27
N ILE A 31 -7.48 7.00 -5.59
CA ILE A 31 -8.24 6.14 -6.49
C ILE A 31 -7.28 5.17 -7.18
N MET A 32 -7.57 3.87 -7.04
CA MET A 32 -6.77 2.77 -7.55
C MET A 32 -7.58 1.91 -8.53
N ALA A 33 -7.01 1.57 -9.69
CA ALA A 33 -7.66 0.74 -10.71
C ALA A 33 -6.95 -0.61 -10.86
N LYS A 34 -7.62 -1.70 -10.44
CA LYS A 34 -7.03 -3.06 -10.42
C LYS A 34 -6.57 -3.53 -11.80
N LYS A 35 -7.40 -3.36 -12.84
CA LYS A 35 -7.11 -3.81 -14.21
C LYS A 35 -5.84 -3.17 -14.81
N LEU A 36 -5.41 -2.02 -14.29
CA LEU A 36 -4.19 -1.36 -14.74
C LEU A 36 -2.94 -1.87 -14.01
N MET A 37 -3.09 -2.47 -12.83
CA MET A 37 -1.99 -3.07 -12.08
C MET A 37 -1.54 -4.43 -12.67
N THR A 38 -2.35 -5.07 -13.52
CA THR A 38 -2.04 -6.36 -14.20
C THR A 38 -1.24 -6.19 -15.50
N ILE A 39 -1.14 -4.98 -16.06
CA ILE A 39 -0.58 -4.80 -17.42
C ILE A 39 0.94 -4.77 -17.35
N ALA A 40 1.56 -5.89 -17.75
CA ALA A 40 3.02 -6.08 -17.79
C ALA A 40 3.77 -5.05 -18.67
N GLU A 41 3.07 -4.37 -19.58
CA GLU A 41 3.65 -3.45 -20.58
C GLU A 41 3.39 -1.95 -20.30
N GLY A 42 2.81 -1.57 -19.14
CA GLY A 42 2.40 -0.18 -18.89
C GLY A 42 2.66 0.32 -17.47
N SER A 43 2.77 1.65 -17.32
CA SER A 43 2.71 2.31 -16.00
C SER A 43 1.25 2.59 -15.62
N PHE A 44 0.82 2.17 -14.43
CA PHE A 44 -0.49 2.50 -13.87
C PHE A 44 -0.43 3.79 -13.05
N ALA A 45 -1.45 4.65 -13.14
CA ALA A 45 -1.53 5.90 -12.38
C ALA A 45 -2.46 5.79 -11.17
N VAL A 46 -1.96 6.13 -9.98
CA VAL A 46 -2.78 6.41 -8.80
C VAL A 46 -3.21 7.88 -8.87
N THR A 47 -4.49 8.13 -8.72
CA THR A 47 -5.07 9.49 -8.83
C THR A 47 -5.71 9.94 -7.52
N ASP A 48 -5.88 11.25 -7.34
CA ASP A 48 -6.79 11.77 -6.33
C ASP A 48 -8.26 11.68 -6.81
N VAL A 49 -9.20 12.12 -5.98
CA VAL A 49 -10.63 12.17 -6.33
C VAL A 49 -10.98 13.08 -7.50
N ASN A 50 -10.11 14.04 -7.84
CA ASN A 50 -10.28 14.97 -8.96
C ASN A 50 -9.67 14.43 -10.27
N GLY A 51 -9.00 13.27 -10.23
CA GLY A 51 -8.32 12.67 -11.38
C GLY A 51 -6.89 13.17 -11.60
N ASN A 52 -6.32 13.94 -10.66
CA ASN A 52 -4.92 14.35 -10.73
C ASN A 52 -4.02 13.15 -10.45
N VAL A 53 -3.02 12.92 -11.30
CA VAL A 53 -2.05 11.84 -11.10
C VAL A 53 -1.16 12.17 -9.92
N MET A 54 -1.21 11.34 -8.88
CA MET A 54 -0.37 11.44 -7.68
C MET A 54 0.87 10.57 -7.79
N PHE A 55 0.72 9.37 -8.34
CA PHE A 55 1.81 8.43 -8.54
C PHE A 55 1.67 7.64 -9.82
N LYS A 56 2.79 7.11 -10.30
CA LYS A 56 2.82 6.10 -11.34
C LYS A 56 3.51 4.84 -10.80
N ILE A 57 2.98 3.67 -11.12
CA ILE A 57 3.56 2.38 -10.76
C ILE A 57 4.01 1.70 -12.04
N LYS A 58 5.27 1.31 -12.09
CA LYS A 58 5.87 0.65 -13.26
C LYS A 58 6.39 -0.73 -12.86
N GLY A 59 6.12 -1.75 -13.69
CA GLY A 59 6.79 -3.05 -13.58
C GLY A 59 8.25 -2.96 -14.02
N SER A 60 9.14 -3.71 -13.37
CA SER A 60 10.52 -3.81 -13.86
C SER A 60 10.57 -4.75 -15.06
N VAL A 61 11.02 -4.25 -16.22
CA VAL A 61 11.09 -5.01 -17.49
C VAL A 61 12.19 -6.08 -17.45
N PHE A 62 13.14 -5.99 -16.50
CA PHE A 62 14.31 -6.87 -16.39
C PHE A 62 14.25 -7.86 -15.23
N SER A 63 13.19 -7.81 -14.42
CA SER A 63 12.96 -8.72 -13.30
C SER A 63 11.62 -9.37 -13.56
N LEU A 64 11.66 -10.65 -13.96
CA LEU A 64 10.48 -11.50 -14.07
C LEU A 64 9.69 -11.37 -12.76
N HIS A 65 8.54 -10.70 -12.83
CA HIS A 65 7.48 -10.57 -11.82
C HIS A 65 7.81 -9.97 -10.43
N ASP A 66 9.07 -9.97 -9.98
CA ASP A 66 9.43 -9.76 -8.56
C ASP A 66 9.70 -8.30 -8.15
N SER A 67 9.43 -7.31 -8.99
CA SER A 67 9.69 -5.90 -8.65
C SER A 67 8.69 -4.90 -9.24
N ARG A 68 8.39 -3.86 -8.45
CA ARG A 68 7.55 -2.70 -8.81
C ARG A 68 8.27 -1.41 -8.42
N LEU A 69 8.13 -0.38 -9.25
CA LEU A 69 8.70 0.94 -9.02
C LEU A 69 7.57 1.96 -8.86
N LEU A 70 7.51 2.61 -7.71
CA LEU A 70 6.63 3.74 -7.45
C LEU A 70 7.35 5.04 -7.86
N LEU A 71 6.72 5.79 -8.73
CA LEU A 71 7.21 7.03 -9.31
C LEU A 71 6.28 8.19 -8.93
N ASP A 72 6.83 9.40 -8.89
CA ASP A 72 6.01 10.61 -8.83
C ASP A 72 5.29 10.88 -10.18
N ALA A 73 4.48 11.94 -10.22
CA ALA A 73 3.77 12.35 -11.43
C ALA A 73 4.73 12.69 -12.61
N SER A 74 5.95 13.15 -12.31
CA SER A 74 7.00 13.49 -13.27
C SER A 74 7.79 12.27 -13.77
N GLY A 75 7.62 11.11 -13.14
CA GLY A 75 8.32 9.88 -13.48
C GLY A 75 9.62 9.64 -12.69
N ASN A 76 9.89 10.42 -11.64
CA ASN A 76 11.05 10.20 -10.78
C ASN A 76 10.80 9.07 -9.78
N PRO A 77 11.79 8.17 -9.54
CA PRO A 77 11.67 7.10 -8.55
C PRO A 77 11.49 7.59 -7.12
N ILE A 78 10.45 7.09 -6.45
CA ILE A 78 10.19 7.33 -5.02
C ILE A 78 10.64 6.13 -4.19
N VAL A 79 10.13 4.94 -4.51
CA VAL A 79 10.50 3.68 -3.88
C VAL A 79 10.42 2.52 -4.85
N SER A 80 11.27 1.52 -4.65
CA SER A 80 11.20 0.23 -5.33
C SER A 80 10.76 -0.85 -4.35
N LEU A 81 9.74 -1.61 -4.74
CA LEU A 81 9.18 -2.73 -4.01
C LEU A 81 9.71 -4.00 -4.66
N ARG A 82 10.34 -4.86 -3.87
CA ARG A 82 10.96 -6.09 -4.36
C ARG A 82 10.49 -7.28 -3.55
N GLN A 83 10.05 -8.31 -4.23
CA GLN A 83 9.78 -9.60 -3.62
C GLN A 83 11.12 -10.32 -3.42
N LYS A 84 11.32 -10.85 -2.21
CA LYS A 84 12.52 -11.62 -1.92
C LYS A 84 12.39 -13.01 -2.58
N ALA A 85 13.08 -13.19 -3.70
CA ALA A 85 13.30 -14.52 -4.28
C ALA A 85 14.26 -15.28 -3.37
N ILE A 86 13.81 -16.34 -2.67
CA ILE A 86 14.55 -17.54 -2.21
C ILE A 86 13.70 -18.32 -1.17
N LEU A 87 13.34 -19.56 -1.52
CA LEU A 87 13.20 -20.83 -0.75
C LEU A 87 12.67 -20.86 0.71
N THR A 88 12.13 -19.78 1.26
CA THR A 88 11.51 -19.76 2.60
C THR A 88 10.08 -19.23 2.49
N ALA A 89 9.15 -19.95 3.11
CA ALA A 89 7.72 -19.98 2.81
C ALA A 89 6.89 -18.71 3.15
N HIS A 90 7.44 -17.50 3.07
CA HIS A 90 6.82 -16.31 3.66
C HIS A 90 6.48 -15.15 2.70
N ARG A 91 6.76 -15.27 1.38
CA ARG A 91 6.44 -14.25 0.34
C ARG A 91 6.65 -12.81 0.85
N ARG A 92 7.86 -12.53 1.33
CA ARG A 92 8.22 -11.23 1.94
C ARG A 92 8.55 -10.20 0.87
N TRP A 93 8.00 -9.02 1.03
CA TRP A 93 8.28 -7.84 0.23
C TRP A 93 9.18 -6.88 1.00
N GLU A 94 10.15 -6.28 0.33
CA GLU A 94 11.06 -5.27 0.85
C GLU A 94 10.90 -3.99 0.03
N VAL A 95 10.89 -2.84 0.69
CA VAL A 95 10.70 -1.54 0.05
C VAL A 95 11.89 -0.66 0.33
N TYR A 96 12.50 -0.18 -0.76
CA TYR A 96 13.73 0.60 -0.77
C TYR A 96 13.45 2.01 -1.25
N ARG A 97 14.22 2.98 -0.73
CA ARG A 97 14.20 4.37 -1.21
C ARG A 97 14.76 4.46 -2.64
N GLY A 98 14.10 5.22 -3.50
CA GLY A 98 14.45 5.36 -4.90
C GLY A 98 14.33 4.04 -5.68
N ASP A 99 15.05 3.92 -6.78
CA ASP A 99 15.25 2.63 -7.47
C ASP A 99 16.51 1.97 -6.91
N SER A 100 16.35 1.20 -5.83
CA SER A 100 17.48 0.59 -5.12
C SER A 100 17.18 -0.86 -4.70
N SER A 101 18.24 -1.59 -4.38
CA SER A 101 18.20 -2.88 -3.70
C SER A 101 19.24 -2.94 -2.57
N ASN A 102 19.84 -1.79 -2.23
CA ASN A 102 20.85 -1.70 -1.19
C ASN A 102 20.18 -1.72 0.19
N SER A 103 20.69 -2.51 1.12
CA SER A 103 20.18 -2.58 2.50
C SER A 103 20.18 -1.23 3.22
N LYS A 104 21.06 -0.29 2.84
CA LYS A 104 21.08 1.08 3.39
C LYS A 104 19.87 1.91 3.00
N ASP A 105 19.23 1.56 1.89
CA ASP A 105 18.04 2.25 1.38
C ASP A 105 16.74 1.56 1.82
N LEU A 106 16.82 0.44 2.55
CA LEU A 106 15.65 -0.29 3.04
C LEU A 106 14.85 0.63 3.99
N LEU A 107 13.56 0.78 3.70
CA LEU A 107 12.64 1.56 4.51
C LEU A 107 11.81 0.66 5.42
N PHE A 108 11.23 -0.38 4.83
CA PHE A 108 10.42 -1.35 5.54
C PHE A 108 10.32 -2.65 4.75
N SER A 109 9.75 -3.64 5.40
CA SER A 109 9.37 -4.90 4.80
C SER A 109 7.98 -5.31 5.25
N ALA A 110 7.32 -6.12 4.42
CA ALA A 110 5.98 -6.59 4.70
C ALA A 110 5.88 -8.09 4.39
N LYS A 111 5.21 -8.83 5.27
CA LYS A 111 4.98 -10.28 5.12
C LYS A 111 3.58 -10.63 5.58
N LYS A 112 3.00 -11.71 5.06
CA LYS A 112 1.72 -12.21 5.56
C LYS A 112 1.85 -12.54 7.04
N SER A 113 0.86 -12.13 7.84
CA SER A 113 0.82 -12.47 9.27
C SER A 113 0.65 -13.98 9.50
N SER A 114 0.05 -14.69 8.53
CA SER A 114 -0.08 -16.15 8.55
C SER A 114 -0.35 -16.68 7.13
N MET A 115 0.19 -17.85 6.82
CA MET A 115 -0.07 -18.56 5.55
C MET A 115 -1.43 -19.27 5.52
N LEU A 116 -2.05 -19.49 6.68
CA LEU A 116 -3.25 -20.33 6.85
C LEU A 116 -4.57 -19.52 6.94
N GLN A 117 -4.51 -18.19 6.95
CA GLN A 117 -5.70 -17.35 7.08
C GLN A 117 -6.33 -17.02 5.72
N PHE A 118 -7.65 -17.26 5.61
CA PHE A 118 -8.47 -16.82 4.48
C PHE A 118 -8.63 -15.29 4.40
N LYS A 119 -8.47 -14.58 5.53
CA LYS A 119 -8.54 -13.11 5.60
C LYS A 119 -7.17 -12.49 5.31
N THR A 120 -7.16 -11.36 4.62
CA THR A 120 -5.93 -10.63 4.31
C THR A 120 -5.35 -10.01 5.58
N ALA A 121 -4.20 -10.52 6.02
CA ALA A 121 -3.44 -9.98 7.16
C ALA A 121 -1.97 -9.81 6.76
N LEU A 122 -1.46 -8.59 6.88
CA LEU A 122 -0.08 -8.21 6.54
C LEU A 122 0.56 -7.55 7.77
N ASP A 123 1.71 -8.05 8.18
CA ASP A 123 2.55 -7.43 9.20
C ASP A 123 3.68 -6.67 8.50
N VAL A 124 3.90 -5.42 8.93
CA VAL A 124 4.88 -4.49 8.35
C VAL A 124 5.90 -4.11 9.42
N PHE A 125 7.17 -4.18 9.05
CA PHE A 125 8.31 -3.93 9.93
C PHE A 125 9.20 -2.87 9.29
N LEU A 126 9.43 -1.76 10.00
CA LEU A 126 10.37 -0.73 9.59
C LEU A 126 11.79 -1.29 9.62
N ALA A 127 12.69 -0.73 8.80
CA ALA A 127 14.08 -1.21 8.72
C ALA A 127 14.83 -1.16 10.07
N ALA A 128 14.46 -0.22 10.95
CA ALA A 128 15.01 -0.12 12.29
C ALA A 128 14.54 -1.23 13.25
N ASN A 129 13.43 -1.89 12.94
CA ASN A 129 12.86 -2.98 13.74
C ASN A 129 13.49 -4.33 13.34
N THR A 130 14.73 -4.55 13.77
CA THR A 130 15.51 -5.74 13.41
C THR A 130 15.08 -7.02 14.13
N LYS A 131 14.37 -6.89 15.25
CA LYS A 131 13.87 -8.04 16.03
C LYS A 131 12.59 -8.64 15.43
N GLU A 132 11.74 -7.81 14.83
CA GLU A 132 10.45 -8.22 14.25
C GLU A 132 9.48 -8.94 15.22
N ASP A 133 9.64 -8.76 16.54
CA ASP A 133 8.76 -9.35 17.55
C ASP A 133 7.35 -8.75 17.51
N VAL A 134 7.25 -7.45 17.19
CA VAL A 134 6.01 -6.70 17.10
C VAL A 134 6.01 -5.90 15.80
N PRO A 135 4.94 -5.95 14.99
CA PRO A 135 4.85 -5.16 13.76
C PRO A 135 4.68 -3.67 14.07
N ASP A 136 5.33 -2.83 13.26
CA ASP A 136 5.17 -1.37 13.29
C ASP A 136 3.85 -0.93 12.66
N PHE A 137 3.35 -1.70 11.69
CA PHE A 137 2.02 -1.50 11.09
C PHE A 137 1.37 -2.83 10.77
N LYS A 138 0.03 -2.82 10.73
CA LYS A 138 -0.75 -4.01 10.43
C LYS A 138 -1.86 -3.71 9.46
N VAL A 139 -2.00 -4.55 8.43
CA VAL A 139 -3.18 -4.54 7.56
C VAL A 139 -4.10 -5.67 7.97
N LYS A 140 -5.39 -5.38 8.12
CA LYS A 140 -6.45 -6.39 8.35
C LYS A 140 -7.62 -6.15 7.41
N GLY A 141 -8.40 -7.19 7.13
CA GLY A 141 -9.66 -7.08 6.37
C GLY A 141 -9.70 -8.06 5.21
N SER A 142 -10.49 -7.74 4.19
CA SER A 142 -10.59 -8.54 2.97
C SER A 142 -10.21 -7.71 1.75
N TRP A 143 -9.18 -8.17 1.03
CA TRP A 143 -8.78 -7.58 -0.24
C TRP A 143 -9.89 -7.67 -1.28
N PHE A 144 -10.56 -8.82 -1.38
CA PHE A 144 -11.61 -9.05 -2.37
C PHE A 144 -12.87 -8.20 -2.13
N GLU A 145 -13.20 -7.95 -0.86
CA GLU A 145 -14.32 -7.09 -0.47
C GLU A 145 -13.96 -5.60 -0.48
N ARG A 146 -12.69 -5.26 -0.70
CA ARG A 146 -12.16 -3.88 -0.61
C ARG A 146 -12.36 -3.25 0.77
N SER A 147 -12.19 -4.06 1.82
CA SER A 147 -12.44 -3.69 3.22
C SER A 147 -11.16 -3.69 4.08
N CYS A 148 -9.98 -3.60 3.44
CA CYS A 148 -8.70 -3.53 4.15
C CYS A 148 -8.59 -2.24 4.98
N THR A 149 -8.10 -2.37 6.20
CA THR A 149 -7.81 -1.26 7.12
C THR A 149 -6.36 -1.39 7.60
N ILE A 150 -5.65 -0.27 7.61
CA ILE A 150 -4.23 -0.19 7.98
C ILE A 150 -4.12 0.49 9.35
N TYR A 151 -3.41 -0.16 10.27
CA TYR A 151 -3.29 0.22 11.67
C TYR A 151 -1.85 0.55 12.03
N LEU A 152 -1.67 1.47 12.99
CA LEU A 152 -0.39 1.71 13.65
C LEU A 152 -0.10 0.59 14.66
N GLY A 153 0.87 -0.25 14.33
CA GLY A 153 1.25 -1.46 15.06
C GLY A 153 0.07 -2.36 15.40
N ASN A 154 0.03 -2.80 16.66
CA ASN A 154 -1.09 -3.57 17.22
C ASN A 154 -2.17 -2.70 17.89
N SER A 155 -2.09 -1.37 17.74
CA SER A 155 -3.09 -0.47 18.32
C SER A 155 -4.41 -0.46 17.53
N SER A 156 -5.43 0.21 18.06
CA SER A 156 -6.68 0.50 17.35
C SER A 156 -6.60 1.75 16.46
N THR A 157 -5.44 2.41 16.39
CA THR A 157 -5.26 3.63 15.59
C THR A 157 -5.23 3.28 14.11
N ILE A 158 -6.25 3.71 13.37
CA ILE A 158 -6.34 3.54 11.93
C ILE A 158 -5.58 4.68 11.24
N ILE A 159 -4.74 4.33 10.27
CA ILE A 159 -3.94 5.29 9.48
C ILE A 159 -4.37 5.34 8.01
N ALA A 160 -5.03 4.30 7.52
CA ALA A 160 -5.69 4.33 6.22
C ALA A 160 -6.81 3.27 6.13
N GLN A 161 -7.77 3.50 5.25
CA GLN A 161 -8.88 2.57 5.03
C GLN A 161 -9.23 2.46 3.55
N MET A 162 -9.48 1.22 3.11
CA MET A 162 -9.94 0.90 1.76
C MET A 162 -11.46 0.91 1.71
N HIS A 163 -11.99 1.43 0.61
CA HIS A 163 -13.42 1.53 0.36
C HIS A 163 -13.76 1.06 -1.05
N LYS A 164 -14.86 0.32 -1.16
CA LYS A 164 -15.44 -0.04 -2.46
C LYS A 164 -16.11 1.18 -3.08
N LYS A 165 -15.70 1.55 -4.30
CA LYS A 165 -16.33 2.67 -5.02
C LYS A 165 -17.62 2.20 -5.70
N HIS A 166 -18.75 2.33 -5.01
CA HIS A 166 -20.08 2.11 -5.59
C HIS A 166 -20.65 3.43 -6.12
N SER A 167 -20.21 3.89 -7.29
CA SER A 167 -20.75 5.11 -7.91
C SER A 167 -20.87 4.97 -9.43
N VAL A 168 -21.60 5.88 -10.08
CA VAL A 168 -21.70 5.97 -11.54
C VAL A 168 -20.31 6.14 -12.19
N GLN A 169 -19.36 6.76 -11.49
CA GLN A 169 -17.96 6.81 -11.89
C GLN A 169 -17.28 5.43 -11.94
N SER A 170 -17.71 4.43 -11.15
CA SER A 170 -17.21 3.05 -11.27
C SER A 170 -17.67 2.37 -12.58
N LEU A 171 -18.77 2.83 -13.18
CA LEU A 171 -19.21 2.34 -14.50
C LEU A 171 -18.32 2.94 -15.61
N VAL A 172 -17.87 4.18 -15.45
CA VAL A 172 -17.02 4.90 -16.41
C VAL A 172 -15.53 4.55 -16.25
N LEU A 173 -15.02 4.43 -15.02
CA LEU A 173 -13.63 4.05 -14.72
C LEU A 173 -13.41 2.51 -14.71
N GLY A 174 -14.47 1.72 -14.86
CA GLY A 174 -14.42 0.25 -14.87
C GLY A 174 -14.64 -0.40 -13.51
N LYS A 175 -15.21 -1.62 -13.53
CA LYS A 175 -15.68 -2.44 -12.39
C LYS A 175 -14.62 -2.73 -11.31
N ASP A 176 -13.37 -2.39 -11.56
CA ASP A 176 -12.19 -2.81 -10.81
C ASP A 176 -11.50 -1.67 -10.04
N THR A 177 -12.18 -0.52 -9.91
CA THR A 177 -11.68 0.67 -9.20
C THR A 177 -12.10 0.67 -7.74
N PHE A 178 -11.19 1.02 -6.83
CA PHE A 178 -11.46 1.20 -5.40
C PHE A 178 -10.78 2.47 -4.88
N ALA A 179 -11.23 2.94 -3.72
CA ALA A 179 -10.67 4.12 -3.06
C ALA A 179 -9.91 3.72 -1.80
N VAL A 180 -8.91 4.50 -1.43
CA VAL A 180 -8.19 4.40 -0.16
C VAL A 180 -8.10 5.79 0.45
N THR A 181 -8.67 5.94 1.64
CA THR A 181 -8.55 7.16 2.43
C THR A 181 -7.32 7.03 3.32
N VAL A 182 -6.36 7.94 3.15
CA VAL A 182 -5.20 8.10 4.02
C VAL A 182 -5.53 9.18 5.05
N TYR A 183 -5.36 8.89 6.34
CA TYR A 183 -5.67 9.85 7.40
C TYR A 183 -4.62 10.98 7.50
N PRO A 184 -4.96 12.12 8.10
CA PRO A 184 -4.03 13.24 8.27
C PRO A 184 -2.70 12.82 8.89
N HIS A 185 -1.62 13.47 8.46
CA HIS A 185 -0.25 13.27 8.92
C HIS A 185 0.32 11.87 8.70
N VAL A 186 -0.31 11.06 7.85
CA VAL A 186 0.18 9.75 7.42
C VAL A 186 0.81 9.88 6.03
N ASP A 187 1.95 9.21 5.84
CA ASP A 187 2.65 9.15 4.57
C ASP A 187 1.83 8.40 3.51
N TYR A 188 1.25 9.13 2.56
CA TYR A 188 0.40 8.54 1.54
C TYR A 188 1.19 7.75 0.48
N ALA A 189 2.50 7.98 0.30
CA ALA A 189 3.35 7.16 -0.56
C ALA A 189 3.61 5.78 0.07
N PHE A 190 3.82 5.74 1.39
CA PHE A 190 3.89 4.50 2.16
C PHE A 190 2.60 3.68 2.05
N ILE A 191 1.43 4.33 2.19
CA ILE A 191 0.14 3.64 2.04
C ILE A 191 -0.01 3.07 0.62
N VAL A 192 0.35 3.82 -0.43
CA VAL A 192 0.32 3.31 -1.81
C VAL A 192 1.21 2.08 -1.96
N ALA A 193 2.43 2.11 -1.42
CA ALA A 193 3.32 0.95 -1.47
C ALA A 193 2.72 -0.29 -0.79
N LEU A 194 2.07 -0.14 0.38
CA LEU A 194 1.37 -1.25 1.03
C LEU A 194 0.22 -1.80 0.19
N VAL A 195 -0.56 -0.94 -0.47
CA VAL A 195 -1.66 -1.37 -1.33
C VAL A 195 -1.14 -2.13 -2.56
N VAL A 196 -0.01 -1.71 -3.13
CA VAL A 196 0.64 -2.45 -4.22
C VAL A 196 1.11 -3.82 -3.73
N ILE A 197 1.76 -3.92 -2.57
CA ILE A 197 2.16 -5.22 -1.99
C ILE A 197 0.94 -6.13 -1.77
N LEU A 198 -0.15 -5.58 -1.24
CA LEU A 198 -1.40 -6.33 -1.07
C LEU A 198 -1.96 -6.82 -2.40
N TYR A 199 -1.89 -6.00 -3.45
CA TYR A 199 -2.31 -6.39 -4.78
C TYR A 199 -1.50 -7.59 -5.30
N GLU A 200 -0.17 -7.50 -5.29
CA GLU A 200 0.73 -8.56 -5.78
C GLU A 200 0.49 -9.88 -5.05
N ILE A 201 0.43 -9.82 -3.71
CA ILE A 201 0.20 -10.99 -2.86
C ILE A 201 -1.14 -11.72 -3.16
N ASN A 202 -2.17 -10.99 -3.58
CA ASN A 202 -3.50 -11.54 -3.82
C ASN A 202 -3.75 -11.92 -5.29
N GLU A 203 -2.97 -11.40 -6.25
CA GLU A 203 -3.02 -11.88 -7.64
C GLU A 203 -2.20 -13.17 -7.82
N ASP A 204 -1.06 -13.34 -7.14
CA ASP A 204 -0.28 -14.60 -7.13
C ASP A 204 -1.12 -15.85 -6.76
N ARG A 205 -2.25 -15.66 -6.04
CA ARG A 205 -3.14 -16.76 -5.63
C ARG A 205 -4.06 -17.25 -6.73
N LYS A 206 -4.32 -16.45 -7.78
CA LYS A 206 -5.22 -16.85 -8.86
C LYS A 206 -4.59 -17.81 -9.86
N ASP A 207 -3.27 -17.90 -9.88
CA ASP A 207 -2.53 -18.79 -10.78
C ASP A 207 -2.26 -20.17 -10.12
N GLU A 208 -2.72 -20.39 -8.88
CA GLU A 208 -2.57 -21.64 -8.11
C GLU A 208 -3.89 -22.43 -7.94
N ASP A 209 -5.03 -21.88 -8.41
CA ASP A 209 -6.37 -22.51 -8.40
C ASP A 209 -6.84 -22.86 -9.84
#